data_AF-A0AA38KKK0-F1
#
_entry.id   AF-A0AA38KKK0-F1
#
_cell.length_a   1.000
_cell.length_b   1.000
_cell.length_c   1.000
_cell.angle_alpha   90.00
_cell.angle_beta   90.00
_cell.angle_gamma   90.00
#
_symmetry.space_group_name_H-M   'P 1'
#
loop_
_entity.id
_entity.type
_entity.pdbx_description
1 polymer ?
#
loop_
_entity_poly.entity_id
_entity_poly.type
_entity_poly.pdbx_seq_one_letter_code
_entity_poly.pdbx_strand_id
1 'polypeptide(L)'
;MHLLCLNLEDLLLCLWRGTLKCEPTDDKATWEWVKLVGKTWEEHGEDVANATQYFPSSFHRPPRNPAKKLSSGYKATEYYLYVFGLGPGLFRSILPKEHWQNFCKLTTGVRVLVQWGIPSEQLVRAHELLVQFAEEFEELYYQRREDRLHFCRPCIHTVSAHACREVVRLGPGAYCTQFAMERTIGDLGQEVKQPSNPYANLAQRALRRAQVNALKSIYPEIDTDDAGYKLPQGAKDMGEGLVVLRPRSSKLHWGTGREQFLLQGQFGNNPVCQWGRLRLPNGQIARSRFCE
;
A
#
# COMPACT_ATOMS: atom_id res chain seq x y z
N MET A 1 9.62 6.96 -1.69
CA MET A 1 8.74 6.02 -2.41
C MET A 1 9.51 4.76 -2.80
N HIS A 2 10.43 4.80 -3.76
CA HIS A 2 11.17 3.61 -4.24
C HIS A 2 11.89 2.79 -3.15
N LEU A 3 12.51 3.45 -2.15
CA LEU A 3 13.20 2.74 -1.07
C LEU A 3 12.29 1.78 -0.28
N LEU A 4 11.13 2.29 0.15
CA LEU A 4 10.20 1.65 1.09
C LEU A 4 8.94 1.08 0.43
N CYS A 5 8.83 1.12 -0.90
CA CYS A 5 7.66 0.67 -1.66
C CYS A 5 8.03 -0.23 -2.84
N LEU A 6 9.31 -0.53 -3.04
CA LEU A 6 9.86 -1.32 -4.15
C LEU A 6 11.16 -2.03 -3.73
N ASN A 7 12.21 -1.28 -3.35
CA ASN A 7 13.57 -1.83 -3.25
C ASN A 7 13.75 -2.79 -2.05
N LEU A 8 13.22 -2.43 -0.88
CA LEU A 8 13.28 -3.29 0.30
C LEU A 8 12.37 -4.51 0.13
N GLU A 9 11.16 -4.30 -0.38
CA GLU A 9 10.20 -5.38 -0.58
C GLU A 9 10.68 -6.37 -1.63
N ASP A 10 11.24 -5.89 -2.73
CA ASP A 10 11.84 -6.74 -3.75
C ASP A 10 12.98 -7.59 -3.17
N LEU A 11 13.88 -6.99 -2.39
CA LEU A 11 14.96 -7.71 -1.73
C LEU A 11 14.43 -8.80 -0.79
N LEU A 12 13.54 -8.43 0.14
CA LEU A 12 13.00 -9.37 1.15
C LEU A 12 12.21 -10.50 0.49
N LEU A 13 11.36 -10.18 -0.48
CA LEU A 13 10.61 -11.20 -1.20
C LEU A 13 11.53 -12.08 -2.05
N CYS A 14 12.59 -11.53 -2.64
CA CYS A 14 13.57 -12.34 -3.36
C CYS A 14 14.34 -13.29 -2.44
N LEU A 15 14.66 -12.86 -1.22
CA LEU A 15 15.28 -13.71 -0.19
C LEU A 15 14.34 -14.84 0.20
N TRP A 16 13.12 -14.52 0.63
CA TRP A 16 12.17 -15.53 1.16
C TRP A 16 11.62 -16.48 0.09
N ARG A 17 11.68 -16.09 -1.19
CA ARG A 17 11.33 -16.95 -2.32
C ARG A 17 12.53 -17.66 -2.94
N GLY A 18 13.75 -17.35 -2.48
CA GLY A 18 14.99 -17.91 -3.03
C GLY A 18 15.22 -17.56 -4.50
N THR A 19 14.73 -16.41 -4.98
CA THR A 19 14.88 -15.98 -6.38
C THR A 19 16.13 -15.15 -6.64
N LEU A 20 16.91 -14.83 -5.61
CA LEU A 20 18.23 -14.25 -5.79
C LEU A 20 19.15 -15.20 -6.56
N LYS A 21 20.14 -14.61 -7.24
CA LYS A 21 21.24 -15.35 -7.87
C LYS A 21 21.97 -16.12 -6.76
N CYS A 22 22.31 -17.37 -7.03
CA CYS A 22 23.19 -18.14 -6.15
C CYS A 22 24.55 -18.18 -6.84
N GLU A 23 25.60 -17.73 -6.15
CA GLU A 23 26.95 -17.86 -6.67
C GLU A 23 27.38 -19.34 -6.63
N PRO A 24 28.35 -19.77 -7.48
CA PRO A 24 28.74 -21.18 -7.56
C PRO A 24 29.27 -21.79 -6.26
N THR A 25 29.74 -20.97 -5.32
CA THR A 25 30.24 -21.38 -4.00
C THR A 25 29.18 -21.39 -2.91
N ASP A 26 27.95 -20.97 -3.23
CA ASP A 26 26.82 -20.98 -2.32
C ASP A 26 25.78 -22.02 -2.75
N ASP A 27 24.90 -22.41 -1.81
CA ASP A 27 23.85 -23.37 -2.05
C ASP A 27 22.52 -22.89 -1.46
N LYS A 28 21.48 -22.83 -2.29
CA LYS A 28 20.11 -22.45 -1.89
C LYS A 28 19.52 -23.41 -0.85
N ALA A 29 19.99 -24.65 -0.77
CA ALA A 29 19.56 -25.59 0.26
C ALA A 29 19.92 -25.11 1.68
N THR A 30 20.96 -24.27 1.81
CA THR A 30 21.38 -23.68 3.09
C THR A 30 20.57 -22.43 3.48
N TRP A 31 19.70 -21.93 2.60
CA TRP A 31 18.92 -20.72 2.85
C TRP A 31 17.65 -21.04 3.64
N GLU A 32 17.77 -21.14 4.96
CA GLU A 32 16.68 -21.54 5.85
C GLU A 32 15.44 -20.61 5.78
N TRP A 33 15.65 -19.35 5.40
CA TRP A 33 14.62 -18.33 5.21
C TRP A 33 13.80 -18.46 3.93
N VAL A 34 14.18 -19.37 3.01
CA VAL A 34 13.41 -19.65 1.79
C VAL A 34 12.17 -20.46 2.15
N LYS A 35 11.09 -19.76 2.51
CA LYS A 35 9.81 -20.36 2.94
C LYS A 35 8.63 -20.05 2.02
N LEU A 36 8.75 -19.01 1.20
CA LEU A 36 7.71 -18.61 0.25
C LEU A 36 7.93 -19.29 -1.11
N VAL A 37 7.86 -20.62 -1.15
CA VAL A 37 8.05 -21.44 -2.36
C VAL A 37 6.95 -22.47 -2.54
N GLY A 38 6.71 -22.88 -3.80
CA GLY A 38 5.71 -23.90 -4.14
C GLY A 38 4.32 -23.57 -3.60
N LYS A 39 3.67 -24.58 -3.01
CA LYS A 39 2.30 -24.48 -2.47
C LYS A 39 2.16 -23.39 -1.39
N THR A 40 3.16 -23.23 -0.53
CA THR A 40 3.16 -22.19 0.51
C THR A 40 3.05 -20.79 -0.08
N TRP A 41 3.68 -20.54 -1.23
CA TRP A 41 3.59 -19.25 -1.91
C TRP A 41 2.21 -19.00 -2.52
N GLU A 42 1.60 -20.05 -3.08
CA GLU A 42 0.26 -19.97 -3.65
C GLU A 42 -0.81 -19.74 -2.58
N GLU A 43 -0.76 -20.49 -1.48
CA GLU A 43 -1.66 -20.35 -0.32
C GLU A 43 -1.51 -18.96 0.32
N HIS A 44 -0.28 -18.53 0.60
CA HIS A 44 -0.01 -17.18 1.11
C HIS A 44 -0.50 -16.08 0.16
N GLY A 45 -0.36 -16.30 -1.14
CA GLY A 45 -0.89 -15.37 -2.14
C GLY A 45 -2.41 -15.23 -2.07
N GLU A 46 -3.12 -16.31 -1.78
CA GLU A 46 -4.57 -16.32 -1.61
C GLU A 46 -4.97 -15.66 -0.29
N ASP A 47 -4.23 -15.86 0.80
CA ASP A 47 -4.46 -15.17 2.09
C ASP A 47 -4.34 -13.65 1.95
N VAL A 48 -3.34 -13.16 1.21
CA VAL A 48 -3.20 -11.73 0.91
C VAL A 48 -4.41 -11.22 0.12
N ALA A 49 -4.90 -11.99 -0.85
CA ALA A 49 -6.07 -11.61 -1.64
C ALA A 49 -7.35 -11.57 -0.77
N ASN A 50 -7.55 -12.56 0.08
CA ASN A 50 -8.68 -12.64 1.01
C ASN A 50 -8.70 -11.49 2.03
N ALA A 51 -7.53 -10.92 2.36
CA ALA A 51 -7.44 -9.75 3.22
C ALA A 51 -8.06 -8.49 2.60
N THR A 52 -8.26 -8.45 1.28
CA THR A 52 -8.80 -7.29 0.53
C THR A 52 -10.14 -6.80 1.07
N GLN A 53 -11.01 -7.70 1.52
CA GLN A 53 -12.34 -7.37 2.04
C GLN A 53 -12.28 -6.46 3.29
N TYR A 54 -11.16 -6.50 4.03
CA TYR A 54 -10.97 -5.74 5.26
C TYR A 54 -10.34 -4.36 5.03
N PHE A 55 -9.98 -4.01 3.79
CA PHE A 55 -9.42 -2.69 3.49
C PHE A 55 -10.52 -1.64 3.26
N PRO A 56 -10.50 -0.52 4.00
CA PRO A 56 -11.34 0.62 3.71
C PRO A 56 -11.10 1.18 2.30
N SER A 57 -12.08 1.86 1.71
CA SER A 57 -11.94 2.48 0.38
C SER A 57 -10.83 3.53 0.30
N SER A 58 -10.42 4.10 1.43
CA SER A 58 -9.33 5.09 1.50
C SER A 58 -8.01 4.49 0.99
N PHE A 59 -7.84 3.17 1.09
CA PHE A 59 -6.80 2.46 0.40
C PHE A 59 -7.22 2.26 -1.05
N HIS A 60 -6.79 3.18 -1.92
CA HIS A 60 -7.15 3.21 -3.33
C HIS A 60 -6.94 1.87 -4.05
N ARG A 61 -5.90 1.12 -3.66
CA ARG A 61 -5.62 -0.21 -4.22
C ARG A 61 -5.16 -1.18 -3.12
N PRO A 62 -6.03 -2.12 -2.68
CA PRO A 62 -5.62 -3.18 -1.77
C PRO A 62 -4.65 -4.15 -2.47
N PRO A 63 -3.79 -4.83 -1.71
CA PRO A 63 -2.78 -5.73 -2.27
C PRO A 63 -3.45 -6.94 -2.94
N ARG A 64 -3.22 -7.11 -4.25
CA ARG A 64 -3.65 -8.30 -4.99
C ARG A 64 -2.81 -9.52 -4.61
N ASN A 65 -3.28 -10.72 -5.00
CA ASN A 65 -2.53 -11.97 -4.85
C ASN A 65 -1.09 -11.82 -5.42
N PRO A 66 -0.05 -11.76 -4.58
CA PRO A 66 1.31 -11.54 -5.03
C PRO A 66 1.81 -12.73 -5.86
N ALA A 67 1.42 -13.97 -5.59
CA ALA A 67 1.83 -15.12 -6.38
C ALA A 67 1.41 -15.03 -7.86
N LYS A 68 0.25 -14.39 -8.13
CA LYS A 68 -0.28 -14.21 -9.49
C LYS A 68 0.15 -12.89 -10.15
N LYS A 69 0.45 -11.85 -9.36
CA LYS A 69 0.57 -10.47 -9.86
C LYS A 69 1.91 -9.77 -9.63
N LEU A 70 2.84 -10.35 -8.88
CA LEU A 70 4.13 -9.70 -8.57
C LEU A 70 4.89 -9.27 -9.83
N SER A 71 4.92 -10.13 -10.85
CA SER A 71 5.60 -9.89 -12.13
C SER A 71 4.77 -9.12 -13.16
N SER A 72 3.49 -8.82 -12.89
CA SER A 72 2.56 -8.21 -13.85
C SER A 72 1.94 -6.90 -13.32
N GLY A 73 2.82 -5.94 -13.00
CA GLY A 73 2.41 -4.58 -12.65
C GLY A 73 1.85 -4.43 -11.24
N TYR A 74 2.47 -5.10 -10.27
CA TYR A 74 2.25 -4.87 -8.84
C TYR A 74 2.70 -3.45 -8.47
N LYS A 75 1.81 -2.65 -7.88
CA LYS A 75 2.08 -1.23 -7.62
C LYS A 75 2.82 -1.02 -6.29
N ALA A 76 3.55 0.09 -6.20
CA ALA A 76 4.27 0.49 -5.00
C ALA A 76 3.38 0.52 -3.74
N THR A 77 2.14 1.03 -3.85
CA THR A 77 1.19 1.01 -2.73
C THR A 77 0.77 -0.40 -2.32
N GLU A 78 0.69 -1.33 -3.27
CA GLU A 78 0.37 -2.73 -2.98
C GLU A 78 1.53 -3.40 -2.26
N TYR A 79 2.79 -3.16 -2.70
CA TYR A 79 3.98 -3.65 -2.00
C TYR A 79 4.02 -3.19 -0.54
N TYR A 80 3.84 -1.88 -0.31
CA TYR A 80 3.86 -1.32 1.04
C TYR A 80 2.78 -1.93 1.94
N LEU A 81 1.52 -2.00 1.46
CA LEU A 81 0.41 -2.56 2.23
C LEU A 81 0.56 -4.06 2.46
N TYR A 82 1.08 -4.78 1.48
CA TYR A 82 1.36 -6.20 1.60
C TYR A 82 2.46 -6.46 2.63
N VAL A 83 3.67 -5.94 2.40
CA VAL A 83 4.84 -6.26 3.22
C VAL A 83 4.75 -5.60 4.58
N PHE A 84 4.61 -4.27 4.65
CA PHE A 84 4.64 -3.57 5.93
C PHE A 84 3.26 -3.45 6.60
N GLY A 85 2.17 -3.59 5.86
CA GLY A 85 0.81 -3.60 6.40
C GLY A 85 0.41 -4.97 6.96
N LEU A 86 0.30 -5.98 6.07
CA LEU A 86 -0.15 -7.33 6.41
C LEU A 86 0.98 -8.26 6.87
N GLY A 87 2.20 -8.06 6.37
CA GLY A 87 3.34 -8.96 6.57
C GLY A 87 3.66 -9.32 8.01
N PRO A 88 3.64 -8.40 9.00
CA PRO A 88 3.91 -8.77 10.40
C PRO A 88 3.00 -9.89 10.92
N GLY A 89 1.75 -9.93 10.47
CA GLY A 89 0.81 -11.00 10.80
C GLY A 89 1.01 -12.23 9.93
N LEU A 90 1.00 -12.05 8.61
CA LEU A 90 1.01 -13.17 7.66
C LEU A 90 2.32 -13.95 7.65
N PHE A 91 3.46 -13.29 7.84
CA PHE A 91 4.77 -13.96 7.82
C PHE A 91 5.10 -14.69 9.12
N ARG A 92 4.34 -14.46 10.21
CA ARG A 92 4.64 -15.04 11.53
C ARG A 92 4.56 -16.56 11.55
N SER A 93 3.65 -17.15 10.80
CA SER A 93 3.47 -18.60 10.67
C SER A 93 4.39 -19.24 9.63
N ILE A 94 5.05 -18.43 8.79
CA ILE A 94 5.80 -18.90 7.62
C ILE A 94 7.31 -18.79 7.84
N LEU A 95 7.79 -17.64 8.31
CA LEU A 95 9.22 -17.38 8.48
C LEU A 95 9.74 -17.97 9.80
N PRO A 96 11.02 -18.40 9.85
CA PRO A 96 11.65 -18.74 11.11
C PRO A 96 11.60 -17.56 12.09
N LYS A 97 11.51 -17.86 13.38
CA LYS A 97 11.25 -16.86 14.43
C LYS A 97 12.22 -15.68 14.39
N GLU A 98 13.52 -15.94 14.25
CA GLU A 98 14.58 -14.91 14.23
C GLU A 98 14.44 -13.98 13.01
N HIS A 99 14.19 -14.56 11.83
CA HIS A 99 13.98 -13.82 10.59
C HIS A 99 12.70 -12.96 10.65
N TRP A 100 11.63 -13.48 11.25
CA TRP A 100 10.40 -12.74 11.47
C TRP A 100 10.61 -11.59 12.47
N GLN A 101 11.33 -11.83 13.58
CA GLN A 101 11.65 -10.79 14.56
C GLN A 101 12.49 -9.68 13.93
N ASN A 102 13.52 -10.02 13.16
CA ASN A 102 14.33 -9.08 12.41
C ASN A 102 13.46 -8.23 11.46
N PHE A 103 12.57 -8.89 10.70
CA PHE A 103 11.60 -8.21 9.83
C PHE A 103 10.64 -7.28 10.59
N CYS A 104 10.21 -7.65 11.81
CA CYS A 104 9.37 -6.79 12.64
C CYS A 104 10.09 -5.52 13.10
N LYS A 105 11.41 -5.57 13.34
CA LYS A 105 12.21 -4.38 13.66
C LYS A 105 12.22 -3.40 12.47
N LEU A 106 12.50 -3.91 11.27
CA LEU A 106 12.39 -3.14 10.04
C LEU A 106 11.00 -2.53 9.88
N THR A 107 9.95 -3.34 10.00
CA THR A 107 8.57 -2.88 9.81
C THR A 107 8.21 -1.79 10.80
N THR A 108 8.66 -1.90 12.05
CA THR A 108 8.44 -0.87 13.07
C THR A 108 9.10 0.43 12.65
N GLY A 109 10.39 0.41 12.31
CA GLY A 109 11.11 1.60 11.86
C GLY A 109 10.46 2.24 10.62
N VAL A 110 10.13 1.45 9.61
CA VAL A 110 9.47 1.93 8.39
C VAL A 110 8.12 2.59 8.69
N ARG A 111 7.29 1.98 9.54
CA ARG A 111 5.99 2.55 9.93
C ARG A 111 6.13 3.88 10.65
N VAL A 112 7.18 4.09 11.44
CA VAL A 112 7.48 5.38 12.07
C VAL A 112 7.85 6.41 11.02
N LEU A 113 8.74 6.08 10.10
CA LEU A 113 9.27 7.02 9.09
C LEU A 113 8.19 7.61 8.18
N VAL A 114 7.08 6.90 7.97
CA VAL A 114 5.98 7.32 7.08
C VAL A 114 4.80 7.95 7.81
N GLN A 115 4.90 8.21 9.11
CA GLN A 115 3.87 8.97 9.82
C GLN A 115 3.86 10.44 9.39
N TRP A 116 2.74 11.13 9.62
CA TRP A 116 2.61 12.57 9.35
C TRP A 116 3.25 13.41 10.48
N GLY A 117 3.17 12.94 11.72
CA GLY A 117 3.88 13.53 12.86
C GLY A 117 4.62 12.44 13.60
N ILE A 118 5.90 12.67 13.89
CA ILE A 118 6.77 11.68 14.53
C ILE A 118 7.32 12.30 15.83
N PRO A 119 6.93 11.78 17.00
CA PRO A 119 7.57 12.14 18.27
C PRO A 119 9.07 11.79 18.26
N SER A 120 9.92 12.66 18.83
CA SER A 120 11.37 12.46 18.82
C SER A 120 11.79 11.13 19.45
N GLU A 121 11.15 10.72 20.55
CA GLU A 121 11.40 9.43 21.20
C GLU A 121 11.12 8.24 20.28
N GLN A 122 10.04 8.33 19.49
CA GLN A 122 9.67 7.30 18.54
C GLN A 122 10.68 7.22 17.38
N LEU A 123 11.21 8.37 16.94
CA LEU A 123 12.24 8.42 15.90
C LEU A 123 13.57 7.83 16.37
N VAL A 124 13.99 8.13 17.60
CA VAL A 124 15.19 7.53 18.22
C VAL A 124 15.03 6.02 18.29
N ARG A 125 13.88 5.54 18.80
CA ARG A 125 13.61 4.11 18.88
C ARG A 125 13.57 3.44 17.51
N ALA A 126 13.00 4.10 16.51
CA ALA A 126 13.01 3.61 15.13
C ALA A 126 14.44 3.49 14.59
N HIS A 127 15.32 4.46 14.87
CA HIS A 127 16.71 4.41 14.44
C HIS A 127 17.45 3.21 15.05
N GLU A 128 17.32 3.00 16.36
CA GLU A 128 17.91 1.84 17.05
C GLU A 128 17.45 0.52 16.43
N LEU A 129 16.15 0.36 16.20
CA LEU A 129 15.58 -0.85 15.62
C LEU A 129 16.05 -1.09 14.18
N LEU A 130 16.22 -0.03 13.39
CA LEU A 130 16.68 -0.12 12.02
C LEU A 130 18.18 -0.44 11.92
N VAL A 131 19.00 0.06 12.86
CA VAL A 131 20.41 -0.30 12.99
C VAL A 131 20.53 -1.77 13.39
N GLN A 132 19.81 -2.19 14.44
CA GLN A 132 19.78 -3.60 14.85
C GLN A 132 19.30 -4.52 13.72
N PHE A 133 18.32 -4.08 12.93
CA PHE A 133 17.87 -4.84 11.76
C PHE A 133 19.01 -5.08 10.76
N ALA A 134 19.85 -4.07 10.51
CA ALA A 134 20.96 -4.21 9.57
C ALA A 134 22.05 -5.15 10.12
N GLU A 135 22.39 -5.03 11.41
CA GLU A 135 23.34 -5.93 12.08
C GLU A 135 22.85 -7.39 12.06
N GLU A 136 21.59 -7.63 12.43
CA GLU A 136 20.99 -8.96 12.39
C GLU A 136 20.80 -9.47 10.96
N PHE A 137 20.59 -8.58 9.99
CA PHE A 137 20.55 -8.97 8.58
C PHE A 137 21.89 -9.53 8.11
N GLU A 138 23.01 -8.94 8.57
CA GLU A 138 24.35 -9.43 8.26
C GLU A 138 24.61 -10.82 8.84
N GLU A 139 24.06 -11.11 10.02
CA GLU A 139 24.21 -12.41 10.68
C GLU A 139 23.28 -13.47 10.09
N LEU A 140 22.00 -13.14 9.88
CA LEU A 140 20.97 -14.10 9.47
C LEU A 140 21.06 -14.43 7.97
N TYR A 141 21.14 -13.42 7.10
CA TYR A 141 21.07 -13.61 5.65
C TYR A 141 22.45 -13.66 5.00
N TYR A 142 23.25 -12.61 5.20
CA TYR A 142 24.58 -12.48 4.58
C TYR A 142 25.59 -13.48 5.15
N GLN A 143 25.49 -13.78 6.45
CA GLN A 143 26.39 -14.67 7.18
C GLN A 143 27.88 -14.31 7.05
N ARG A 144 28.17 -13.04 6.71
CA ARG A 144 29.53 -12.51 6.47
C ARG A 144 30.33 -13.29 5.42
N ARG A 145 29.64 -13.92 4.47
CA ARG A 145 30.28 -14.68 3.39
C ARG A 145 30.42 -13.84 2.13
N GLU A 146 31.61 -13.79 1.53
CA GLU A 146 31.87 -13.01 0.32
C GLU A 146 30.92 -13.35 -0.85
N ASP A 147 30.57 -14.63 -0.99
CA ASP A 147 29.66 -15.10 -2.04
C ASP A 147 28.20 -14.66 -1.87
N ARG A 148 27.83 -14.15 -0.69
CA ARG A 148 26.52 -13.56 -0.40
C ARG A 148 26.52 -12.04 -0.34
N LEU A 149 27.63 -11.38 -0.68
CA LEU A 149 27.76 -9.91 -0.61
C LEU A 149 26.66 -9.19 -1.40
N HIS A 150 26.18 -9.80 -2.47
CA HIS A 150 25.09 -9.28 -3.30
C HIS A 150 23.71 -9.23 -2.59
N PHE A 151 23.57 -9.81 -1.40
CA PHE A 151 22.38 -9.65 -0.54
C PHE A 151 22.36 -8.26 0.13
N CYS A 152 23.52 -7.69 0.40
CA CYS A 152 23.70 -6.39 1.06
C CYS A 152 23.46 -5.23 0.08
N ARG A 153 22.24 -5.13 -0.45
CA ARG A 153 21.87 -4.08 -1.39
C ARG A 153 21.89 -2.70 -0.70
N PRO A 154 22.16 -1.60 -1.44
CA PRO A 154 22.20 -0.26 -0.88
C PRO A 154 20.95 0.16 -0.10
N CYS A 155 19.77 -0.39 -0.46
CA CYS A 155 18.53 -0.08 0.25
C CYS A 155 18.56 -0.43 1.75
N ILE A 156 19.29 -1.48 2.16
CA ILE A 156 19.46 -1.85 3.56
C ILE A 156 20.21 -0.74 4.31
N HIS A 157 21.35 -0.32 3.76
CA HIS A 157 22.15 0.77 4.34
C HIS A 157 21.39 2.10 4.35
N THR A 158 20.69 2.44 3.26
CA THR A 158 19.91 3.68 3.19
C THR A 158 18.81 3.72 4.24
N VAL A 159 18.09 2.61 4.46
CA VAL A 159 17.03 2.59 5.47
C VAL A 159 17.57 2.57 6.90
N SER A 160 18.67 1.86 7.16
CA SER A 160 19.21 1.72 8.52
C SER A 160 20.02 2.91 8.99
N ALA A 161 20.94 3.40 8.16
CA ALA A 161 21.89 4.43 8.55
C ALA A 161 21.35 5.85 8.35
N HIS A 162 20.56 6.08 7.30
CA HIS A 162 20.25 7.45 6.83
C HIS A 162 18.80 7.86 7.03
N ALA A 163 17.83 6.95 6.88
CA ALA A 163 16.42 7.35 6.80
C ALA A 163 15.93 8.18 8.01
N CYS A 164 16.26 7.79 9.24
CA CYS A 164 15.90 8.56 10.44
C CYS A 164 16.57 9.94 10.48
N ARG A 165 17.84 10.04 10.04
CA ARG A 165 18.59 11.31 10.03
C ARG A 165 18.00 12.28 9.00
N GLU A 166 17.63 11.77 7.83
CA GLU A 166 16.96 12.56 6.81
C GLU A 166 15.58 13.03 7.27
N VAL A 167 14.87 12.24 8.09
CA VAL A 167 13.61 12.69 8.69
C VAL A 167 13.82 13.89 9.65
N VAL A 168 14.92 13.94 10.40
CA VAL A 168 15.25 15.12 11.22
C VAL A 168 15.52 16.34 10.34
N ARG A 169 16.17 16.14 9.20
CA ARG A 169 16.59 17.23 8.30
C ARG A 169 15.46 17.79 7.43
N LEU A 170 14.66 16.91 6.84
CA LEU A 170 13.68 17.23 5.79
C LEU A 170 12.22 17.10 6.28
N GLY A 171 12.03 16.47 7.44
CA GLY A 171 10.72 16.12 7.97
C GLY A 171 10.29 14.69 7.62
N PRO A 172 9.12 14.26 8.12
CA PRO A 172 8.62 12.90 7.91
C PRO A 172 8.52 12.47 6.45
N GLY A 173 8.75 11.18 6.20
CA GLY A 173 8.78 10.60 4.86
C GLY A 173 7.45 10.75 4.09
N ALA A 174 6.33 10.94 4.80
CA ALA A 174 5.03 11.25 4.21
C ALA A 174 5.03 12.54 3.38
N TYR A 175 5.82 13.54 3.76
CA TYR A 175 5.91 14.82 3.07
C TYR A 175 6.89 14.80 1.89
N CYS A 176 7.88 13.91 1.92
CA CYS A 176 8.91 13.80 0.89
C CYS A 176 8.60 12.70 -0.14
N THR A 177 7.36 12.22 -0.23
CA THR A 177 7.02 11.17 -1.19
C THR A 177 7.01 11.69 -2.63
N GLN A 178 7.35 10.80 -3.57
CA GLN A 178 7.30 11.10 -5.01
C GLN A 178 5.92 10.83 -5.62
N PHE A 179 4.93 10.39 -4.84
CA PHE A 179 3.61 9.99 -5.37
C PHE A 179 2.90 11.11 -6.12
N ALA A 180 2.91 12.33 -5.57
CA ALA A 180 2.31 13.48 -6.23
C ALA A 180 3.01 13.79 -7.55
N MET A 181 4.35 13.81 -7.53
CA MET A 181 5.18 14.05 -8.72
C MET A 181 4.94 13.00 -9.81
N GLU A 182 4.96 11.70 -9.47
CA GLU A 182 4.71 10.62 -10.43
C GLU A 182 3.30 10.66 -11.00
N ARG A 183 2.30 11.00 -10.17
CA ARG A 183 0.93 11.19 -10.65
C ARG A 183 0.87 12.34 -11.65
N THR A 184 1.51 13.47 -11.37
CA THR A 184 1.59 14.61 -12.29
C THR A 184 2.31 14.23 -13.60
N ILE A 185 3.41 13.47 -13.53
CA ILE A 185 4.11 12.97 -14.72
C ILE A 185 3.18 12.10 -15.58
N GLY A 186 2.47 11.16 -14.96
CA GLY A 186 1.52 10.29 -15.66
C GLY A 186 0.36 11.06 -16.29
N ASP A 187 -0.20 12.02 -15.56
CA ASP A 187 -1.29 12.90 -16.00
C ASP A 187 -0.86 13.74 -17.21
N LEU A 188 0.28 14.43 -17.11
CA LEU A 188 0.86 15.18 -18.22
C LEU A 188 1.21 14.29 -19.42
N GLY A 189 1.69 13.07 -19.16
CA GLY A 189 1.99 12.09 -20.21
C GLY A 189 0.76 11.71 -21.04
N GLN A 190 -0.42 11.60 -20.42
CA GLN A 190 -1.68 11.34 -21.13
C GLN A 190 -2.11 12.51 -22.02
N GLU A 191 -1.62 13.72 -21.75
CA GLU A 191 -1.93 14.91 -22.54
C GLU A 191 -1.06 15.09 -23.78
N VAL A 192 0.03 14.32 -23.91
CA VAL A 192 0.93 14.36 -25.07
C VAL A 192 0.25 13.70 -26.26
N LYS A 193 -0.16 14.51 -27.24
CA LYS A 193 -0.89 14.05 -28.43
C LYS A 193 -0.06 14.06 -29.71
N GLN A 194 1.13 14.66 -29.67
CA GLN A 194 2.00 14.80 -30.84
C GLN A 194 3.30 14.00 -30.65
N PRO A 195 3.44 12.81 -31.27
CA PRO A 195 4.62 11.97 -31.12
C PRO A 195 5.86 12.53 -31.82
N SER A 196 5.71 13.42 -32.81
CA SER A 196 6.84 14.00 -33.56
C SER A 196 7.57 15.13 -32.84
N ASN A 197 6.92 15.82 -31.89
CA ASN A 197 7.56 16.83 -31.05
C ASN A 197 6.95 16.83 -29.63
N PRO A 198 7.20 15.75 -28.86
CA PRO A 198 6.51 15.52 -27.59
C PRO A 198 6.89 16.55 -26.53
N TYR A 199 8.14 17.02 -26.50
CA TYR A 199 8.59 17.99 -25.50
C TYR A 199 7.98 19.38 -25.72
N ALA A 200 7.93 19.87 -26.96
CA ALA A 200 7.27 21.16 -27.24
C ALA A 200 5.77 21.08 -26.97
N ASN A 201 5.12 19.97 -27.32
CA ASN A 201 3.71 19.74 -27.01
C ASN A 201 3.47 19.74 -25.50
N LEU A 202 4.27 18.98 -24.75
CA LEU A 202 4.21 18.92 -23.30
C LEU A 202 4.39 20.30 -22.66
N ALA A 203 5.38 21.09 -23.12
CA ALA A 203 5.61 22.44 -22.63
C ALA A 203 4.39 23.36 -22.83
N GLN A 204 3.77 23.30 -24.02
CA GLN A 204 2.55 24.06 -24.30
C GLN A 204 1.35 23.61 -23.46
N ARG A 205 1.21 22.30 -23.22
CA ARG A 205 0.16 21.76 -22.34
C ARG A 205 0.35 22.21 -20.89
N ALA A 206 1.58 22.11 -20.37
CA ALA A 206 1.93 22.56 -19.03
C ALA A 206 1.71 24.07 -18.88
N LEU A 207 2.12 24.89 -19.86
CA LEU A 207 1.90 26.34 -19.86
C LEU A 207 0.39 26.68 -19.81
N ARG A 208 -0.42 26.04 -20.65
CA ARG A 208 -1.88 26.26 -20.66
C ARG A 208 -2.51 25.91 -19.31
N ARG A 209 -2.11 24.79 -18.70
CA ARG A 209 -2.60 24.39 -17.38
C ARG A 209 -2.21 25.39 -16.30
N ALA A 210 -0.96 25.86 -16.32
CA ALA A 210 -0.51 26.90 -15.40
C ALA A 210 -1.31 28.21 -15.56
N GLN A 211 -1.59 28.63 -16.80
CA GLN A 211 -2.42 29.80 -17.09
C GLN A 211 -3.85 29.64 -16.60
N VAL A 212 -4.49 28.49 -16.84
CA VAL A 212 -5.86 28.20 -16.34
C VAL A 212 -5.89 28.18 -14.81
N ASN A 213 -4.93 27.52 -14.17
CA ASN A 213 -4.83 27.48 -12.71
C ASN A 213 -4.61 28.87 -12.11
N ALA A 214 -3.78 29.71 -12.75
CA ALA A 214 -3.57 31.09 -12.33
C ALA A 214 -4.86 31.91 -12.46
N LEU A 215 -5.59 31.78 -13.57
CA LEU A 215 -6.88 32.47 -13.75
C LEU A 215 -7.91 32.03 -12.70
N LYS A 216 -8.04 30.72 -12.44
CA LYS A 216 -8.90 30.19 -11.38
C LYS A 216 -8.50 30.70 -9.99
N SER A 217 -7.21 30.84 -9.72
CA SER A 217 -6.72 31.38 -8.44
C SER A 217 -6.96 32.88 -8.28
N ILE A 218 -6.93 33.65 -9.37
CA ILE A 218 -7.18 35.10 -9.35
C ILE A 218 -8.68 35.39 -9.30
N TYR A 219 -9.48 34.60 -10.02
CA TYR A 219 -10.93 34.73 -10.12
C TYR A 219 -11.60 33.40 -9.70
N PRO A 220 -11.77 33.13 -8.40
CA PRO A 220 -12.38 31.88 -7.94
C PRO A 220 -13.80 31.64 -8.50
N GLU A 221 -14.54 32.69 -8.84
CA GLU A 221 -15.88 32.58 -9.42
C GLU A 221 -15.95 31.84 -10.77
N ILE A 222 -14.86 31.77 -11.53
CA ILE A 222 -14.81 31.00 -12.79
C ILE A 222 -14.43 29.53 -12.58
N ASP A 223 -14.04 29.14 -11.36
CA ASP A 223 -13.70 27.76 -11.07
C ASP A 223 -14.95 26.90 -10.87
N THR A 224 -15.45 26.35 -11.98
CA THR A 224 -16.60 25.44 -11.97
C THR A 224 -16.28 24.07 -11.37
N ASP A 225 -15.00 23.76 -11.10
CA ASP A 225 -14.61 22.47 -10.53
C ASP A 225 -14.88 22.40 -9.02
N ASP A 226 -15.03 23.55 -8.35
CA ASP A 226 -15.27 23.66 -6.90
C ASP A 226 -16.77 23.73 -6.53
N ALA A 227 -17.66 23.25 -7.41
CA ALA A 227 -19.12 23.29 -7.25
C ALA A 227 -19.68 22.43 -6.07
N GLY A 228 -18.84 22.08 -5.10
CA GLY A 228 -19.15 21.21 -3.98
C GLY A 228 -19.24 19.74 -4.37
N TYR A 229 -18.92 18.86 -3.42
CA TYR A 229 -19.08 17.42 -3.60
C TYR A 229 -20.57 17.10 -3.82
N LYS A 230 -20.93 16.68 -5.03
CA LYS A 230 -22.26 16.16 -5.34
C LYS A 230 -22.32 14.67 -5.06
N LEU A 231 -23.38 14.24 -4.36
CA LEU A 231 -23.61 12.83 -4.15
C LEU A 231 -23.76 12.11 -5.50
N PRO A 232 -23.08 10.97 -5.69
CA PRO A 232 -23.17 10.23 -6.93
C PRO A 232 -24.62 9.75 -7.15
N GLN A 233 -25.02 9.67 -8.41
CA GLN A 233 -26.39 9.31 -8.78
C GLN A 233 -26.80 7.98 -8.15
N GLY A 234 -27.96 7.98 -7.46
CA GLY A 234 -28.49 6.80 -6.78
C GLY A 234 -27.87 6.50 -5.41
N ALA A 235 -27.01 7.37 -4.88
CA ALA A 235 -26.69 7.40 -3.46
C ALA A 235 -27.91 7.86 -2.65
N LYS A 236 -28.01 7.42 -1.40
CA LYS A 236 -29.02 7.90 -0.46
C LYS A 236 -28.35 8.36 0.82
N ASP A 237 -28.60 9.61 1.19
CA ASP A 237 -28.20 10.15 2.48
C ASP A 237 -29.11 9.59 3.57
N MET A 238 -28.50 9.06 4.63
CA MET A 238 -29.19 8.48 5.78
C MET A 238 -29.18 9.43 6.99
N GLY A 239 -28.57 10.61 6.87
CA GLY A 239 -28.35 11.53 7.99
C GLY A 239 -27.08 11.21 8.77
N GLU A 240 -26.69 12.11 9.68
CA GLU A 240 -25.54 11.95 10.58
C GLU A 240 -24.19 11.67 9.86
N GLY A 241 -24.08 12.08 8.58
CA GLY A 241 -22.90 11.84 7.76
C GLY A 241 -22.83 10.44 7.11
N LEU A 242 -23.84 9.59 7.34
CA LEU A 242 -23.94 8.26 6.74
C LEU A 242 -24.60 8.34 5.36
N VAL A 243 -23.94 7.78 4.34
CA VAL A 243 -24.49 7.73 2.98
C VAL A 243 -24.35 6.33 2.41
N VAL A 244 -25.47 5.73 2.00
CA VAL A 244 -25.43 4.46 1.28
C VAL A 244 -25.17 4.71 -0.21
N LEU A 245 -24.24 3.94 -0.75
CA LEU A 245 -23.69 4.09 -2.10
C LEU A 245 -23.93 2.82 -2.92
N ARG A 246 -24.05 3.00 -4.24
CA ARG A 246 -24.27 1.92 -5.21
C ARG A 246 -23.10 0.91 -5.20
N PRO A 247 -23.32 -0.34 -5.64
CA PRO A 247 -24.56 -0.90 -6.20
C PRO A 247 -25.65 -1.10 -5.14
N ARG A 248 -26.91 -1.14 -5.57
CA ARG A 248 -28.08 -1.42 -4.71
C ARG A 248 -28.82 -2.58 -5.35
N SER A 249 -29.16 -3.60 -4.57
CA SER A 249 -29.96 -4.73 -5.05
C SER A 249 -31.32 -4.23 -5.53
N SER A 250 -31.75 -4.66 -6.72
CA SER A 250 -33.12 -4.46 -7.19
C SER A 250 -34.10 -5.42 -6.51
N LYS A 251 -33.60 -6.54 -5.97
CA LYS A 251 -34.40 -7.56 -5.28
C LYS A 251 -34.35 -7.35 -3.77
N LEU A 252 -35.51 -7.55 -3.16
CA LEU A 252 -35.67 -7.64 -1.72
C LEU A 252 -35.02 -8.94 -1.21
N HIS A 253 -34.24 -8.82 -0.14
CA HIS A 253 -33.47 -9.89 0.45
C HIS A 253 -34.05 -10.27 1.81
N TRP A 254 -34.20 -11.57 2.02
CA TRP A 254 -34.45 -12.18 3.32
C TRP A 254 -33.12 -12.69 3.85
N GLY A 255 -32.71 -12.26 5.04
CA GLY A 255 -31.45 -12.71 5.64
C GLY A 255 -31.40 -14.23 5.72
N THR A 256 -30.19 -14.80 5.75
CA THR A 256 -30.01 -16.25 5.89
C THR A 256 -29.28 -16.60 7.18
N GLY A 257 -29.74 -17.63 7.90
CA GLY A 257 -29.14 -18.10 9.14
C GLY A 257 -29.03 -17.01 10.22
N ARG A 258 -27.79 -16.71 10.65
CA ARG A 258 -27.53 -15.72 11.71
C ARG A 258 -27.89 -14.29 11.30
N GLU A 259 -27.81 -13.98 10.00
CA GLU A 259 -28.21 -12.67 9.46
C GLU A 259 -29.73 -12.46 9.60
N GLN A 260 -30.52 -13.51 9.37
CA GLN A 260 -31.97 -13.45 9.54
C GLN A 260 -32.36 -13.15 10.98
N PHE A 261 -31.72 -13.81 11.94
CA PHE A 261 -31.97 -13.59 13.36
C PHE A 261 -31.70 -12.13 13.78
N LEU A 262 -30.59 -11.56 13.29
CA LEU A 262 -30.24 -10.15 13.56
C LEU A 262 -31.21 -9.18 12.88
N LEU A 263 -31.54 -9.42 11.61
CA LEU A 263 -32.50 -8.59 10.87
C LEU A 263 -33.90 -8.66 11.50
N GLN A 264 -34.33 -9.84 11.96
CA GLN A 264 -35.61 -10.01 12.61
C GLN A 264 -35.66 -9.33 13.98
N GLY A 265 -34.58 -9.43 14.77
CA GLY A 265 -34.48 -8.74 16.05
C GLY A 265 -34.50 -7.21 15.95
N GLN A 266 -33.95 -6.66 14.86
CA GLN A 266 -33.80 -5.20 14.71
C GLN A 266 -34.88 -4.55 13.83
N PHE A 267 -35.37 -5.25 12.80
CA PHE A 267 -36.30 -4.73 11.79
C PHE A 267 -37.57 -5.58 11.61
N GLY A 268 -37.73 -6.66 12.37
CA GLY A 268 -38.85 -7.60 12.24
C GLY A 268 -38.77 -8.49 11.00
N ASN A 269 -39.88 -9.13 10.61
CA ASN A 269 -39.97 -9.96 9.40
C ASN A 269 -40.11 -9.13 8.11
N ASN A 270 -39.38 -8.02 8.01
CA ASN A 270 -39.38 -7.17 6.84
C ASN A 270 -38.24 -7.55 5.89
N PRO A 271 -38.49 -7.69 4.58
CA PRO A 271 -37.43 -7.88 3.64
C PRO A 271 -36.59 -6.60 3.51
N VAL A 272 -35.28 -6.74 3.38
CA VAL A 272 -34.34 -5.62 3.31
C VAL A 272 -33.73 -5.47 1.92
N CYS A 273 -33.29 -4.26 1.58
CA CYS A 273 -32.60 -4.00 0.33
C CYS A 273 -31.10 -3.82 0.59
N GLN A 274 -30.27 -4.62 -0.08
CA GLN A 274 -28.82 -4.59 0.10
C GLN A 274 -28.19 -3.42 -0.65
N TRP A 275 -27.22 -2.79 0.00
CA TRP A 275 -26.36 -1.77 -0.57
C TRP A 275 -24.91 -2.25 -0.57
N GLY A 276 -24.17 -1.92 -1.61
CA GLY A 276 -22.81 -2.38 -1.85
C GLY A 276 -21.77 -1.61 -1.05
N ARG A 277 -22.06 -0.36 -0.67
CA ARG A 277 -21.09 0.55 -0.08
C ARG A 277 -21.76 1.49 0.91
N LEU A 278 -21.05 1.83 1.99
CA LEU A 278 -21.51 2.77 3.02
C LEU A 278 -20.42 3.80 3.28
N ARG A 279 -20.70 5.08 3.04
CA ARG A 279 -19.85 6.18 3.49
C ARG A 279 -20.14 6.45 4.97
N LEU A 280 -19.09 6.43 5.78
CA LEU A 280 -19.09 6.75 7.20
C LEU A 280 -18.96 8.26 7.43
N PRO A 281 -19.30 8.77 8.63
CA PRO A 281 -19.21 10.21 8.93
C PRO A 281 -17.80 10.79 8.79
N ASN A 282 -16.77 9.96 8.94
CA ASN A 282 -15.37 10.32 8.71
C ASN A 282 -14.97 10.36 7.22
N GLY A 283 -15.92 10.20 6.30
CA GLY A 283 -15.71 10.22 4.85
C GLY A 283 -15.21 8.91 4.23
N GLN A 284 -14.85 7.90 5.04
CA GLN A 284 -14.42 6.60 4.52
C GLN A 284 -15.59 5.81 3.95
N ILE A 285 -15.37 5.03 2.88
CA ILE A 285 -16.39 4.15 2.32
C ILE A 285 -16.06 2.71 2.71
N ALA A 286 -16.91 2.13 3.54
CA ALA A 286 -16.92 0.71 3.83
C ALA A 286 -17.50 -0.05 2.64
N ARG A 287 -16.86 -1.18 2.30
CA ARG A 287 -17.36 -2.13 1.30
C ARG A 287 -18.23 -3.16 1.98
N SER A 288 -19.26 -3.63 1.30
CA SER A 288 -20.06 -4.77 1.76
C SER A 288 -19.78 -6.00 0.91
N ARG A 289 -20.03 -7.19 1.46
CA ARG A 289 -19.91 -8.47 0.75
C ARG A 289 -20.75 -8.54 -0.54
N PHE A 290 -21.78 -7.69 -0.66
CA PHE A 290 -22.62 -7.58 -1.85
C PHE A 290 -21.88 -6.96 -3.04
N CYS A 291 -20.80 -6.20 -2.81
CA CYS A 291 -20.01 -5.55 -3.85
C CYS A 291 -18.51 -5.67 -3.51
N GLU A 292 -17.95 -6.86 -3.70
CA GLU A 292 -16.50 -7.10 -3.77
C GLU A 292 -15.95 -6.87 -5.18
#